data_AF-R8BNF7-F1
#
_entry.id   AF-R8BNF7-F1
#
_cell.length_a   1.000
_cell.length_b   1.000
_cell.length_c   1.000
_cell.angle_alpha   90.00
_cell.angle_beta   90.00
_cell.angle_gamma   90.00
#
_symmetry.space_group_name_H-M   'P 1'
#
loop_
_entity.id
_entity.type
_entity.pdbx_description
1 polymer ?
#
loop_
_entity_poly.entity_id
_entity_poly.type
_entity_poly.pdbx_seq_one_letter_code
_entity_poly.pdbx_strand_id
1 'polypeptide(L)'
;MRHKTLSWDAAQSLVAGVYTIISVISAQLSIGTDVNGGPGSVDARVVLVDHSRDKRFTEDFRPAIEPNNTAVVDLATFASAYFPWNYVFHPDSEAGHQFYSTYMKLAEGNQVFLQEQLVTVQGGVTLNVPNASTTSNTSQTSSYSTVCLGGTFDHLHPGHKLLLTAGAYLLKVPERGKSATCHYIIGITGDELLKNKKFAEYVQSWDERARSVIEFLSSILDLSPTGWRDGSATKIIESDGDFRASFREDTISIQCVRIQDPFGPTITQEDIDALVVSGETRSGGKAVNDKRIEQGWKELDVFEVDVLDATEIADEAATKTQDFAAKISSTAIRQQRAEAACKAGSS
;
A
#
# COMPACT_ATOMS: atom_id res chain seq x y z
N MET A 1 15.83 20.12 9.72
CA MET A 1 15.08 18.98 9.15
C MET A 1 14.34 19.46 7.92
N ARG A 2 14.42 18.77 6.78
CA ARG A 2 13.67 19.18 5.57
C ARG A 2 12.28 18.56 5.65
N HIS A 3 11.27 19.39 5.94
CA HIS A 3 9.87 18.98 5.79
C HIS A 3 9.65 18.55 4.34
N LYS A 4 9.16 17.33 4.14
CA LYS A 4 8.86 16.76 2.84
C LYS A 4 7.40 16.98 2.52
N THR A 5 7.12 17.26 1.25
CA THR A 5 5.78 17.39 0.71
C THR A 5 5.61 16.37 -0.41
N LEU A 6 4.41 15.82 -0.53
CA LEU A 6 4.04 14.86 -1.56
C LEU A 6 2.91 15.47 -2.40
N SER A 7 2.91 15.20 -3.70
CA SER A 7 1.69 15.32 -4.50
C SER A 7 0.99 13.97 -4.44
N TRP A 8 -0.15 13.91 -3.76
CA TRP A 8 -0.89 12.69 -3.57
C TRP A 8 -1.36 12.12 -4.92
N ASP A 9 -1.86 12.97 -5.82
CA ASP A 9 -2.28 12.56 -7.17
C ASP A 9 -1.15 11.85 -7.92
N ALA A 10 0.05 12.45 -7.95
CA ALA A 10 1.20 11.85 -8.63
C ALA A 10 1.67 10.55 -7.95
N ALA A 11 1.68 10.52 -6.61
CA ALA A 11 2.14 9.36 -5.85
C ALA A 11 1.17 8.18 -5.96
N GLN A 12 -0.14 8.43 -5.79
CA GLN A 12 -1.18 7.44 -5.94
C GLN A 12 -1.24 6.93 -7.38
N SER A 13 -1.15 7.81 -8.39
CA SER A 13 -1.14 7.39 -9.81
C SER A 13 0.04 6.48 -10.14
N LEU A 14 1.23 6.79 -9.62
CA LEU A 14 2.42 5.96 -9.85
C LEU A 14 2.27 4.57 -9.20
N VAL A 15 1.81 4.51 -7.95
CA VAL A 15 1.59 3.23 -7.27
C VAL A 15 0.46 2.43 -7.92
N ALA A 16 -0.61 3.11 -8.36
CA ALA A 16 -1.69 2.50 -9.10
C ALA A 16 -1.18 1.84 -10.38
N GLY A 17 -0.44 2.59 -11.22
CA GLY A 17 0.12 2.07 -12.47
C GLY A 17 1.00 0.83 -12.29
N VAL A 18 1.84 0.80 -11.25
CA VAL A 18 2.68 -0.38 -10.96
C VAL A 18 1.83 -1.58 -10.52
N TYR A 19 0.84 -1.39 -9.63
CA TYR A 19 -0.09 -2.46 -9.28
C TYR A 19 -0.97 -2.90 -10.46
N THR A 20 -1.28 -2.01 -11.42
CA THR A 20 -1.95 -2.38 -12.67
C THR A 20 -1.10 -3.35 -13.45
N ILE A 21 0.18 -3.02 -13.69
CA ILE A 21 1.11 -3.84 -14.46
C ILE A 21 1.28 -5.22 -13.80
N ILE A 22 1.51 -5.24 -12.49
CA ILE A 22 1.61 -6.49 -11.72
C ILE A 22 0.34 -7.33 -11.92
N SER A 23 -0.83 -6.74 -11.73
CA SER A 23 -2.10 -7.44 -11.86
C SER A 23 -2.30 -7.98 -13.28
N VAL A 24 -1.98 -7.20 -14.32
CA VAL A 24 -2.17 -7.56 -15.74
C VAL A 24 -1.29 -8.74 -16.10
N ILE A 25 0.00 -8.65 -15.77
CA ILE A 25 0.96 -9.72 -16.05
C ILE A 25 0.60 -10.98 -15.27
N SER A 26 0.29 -10.85 -13.98
CA SER A 26 -0.10 -11.99 -13.15
C SER A 26 -1.35 -12.69 -13.69
N ALA A 27 -2.38 -11.95 -14.12
CA ALA A 27 -3.58 -12.57 -14.70
C ALA A 27 -3.28 -13.26 -16.04
N GLN A 28 -2.46 -12.66 -16.92
CA GLN A 28 -2.05 -13.27 -18.19
C GLN A 28 -1.29 -14.58 -17.97
N LEU A 29 -0.47 -14.64 -16.92
CA LEU A 29 0.33 -15.80 -16.56
C LEU A 29 -0.37 -16.75 -15.57
N SER A 30 -1.62 -16.48 -15.19
CA SER A 30 -2.38 -17.26 -14.20
C SER A 30 -1.66 -17.39 -12.84
N ILE A 31 -1.01 -16.31 -12.40
CA ILE A 31 -0.31 -16.19 -11.12
C ILE A 31 -1.27 -15.55 -10.09
N GLY A 32 -1.46 -16.21 -8.94
CA GLY A 32 -2.21 -15.65 -7.81
C GLY A 32 -1.49 -14.44 -7.21
N THR A 33 -2.22 -13.44 -6.72
CA THR A 33 -1.66 -12.17 -6.20
C THR A 33 -2.17 -11.77 -4.82
N ASP A 34 -3.09 -12.55 -4.27
CA ASP A 34 -3.59 -12.42 -2.92
C ASP A 34 -2.56 -12.89 -1.89
N VAL A 35 -2.58 -12.27 -0.72
CA VAL A 35 -1.82 -12.72 0.43
C VAL A 35 -2.22 -14.17 0.74
N ASN A 36 -1.22 -15.04 0.92
CA ASN A 36 -1.40 -16.47 1.12
C ASN A 36 -2.11 -17.20 -0.05
N GLY A 37 -1.93 -16.75 -1.29
CA GLY A 37 -2.46 -17.38 -2.50
C GLY A 37 -1.90 -18.77 -2.86
N GLY A 38 -1.03 -19.33 -2.02
CA GLY A 38 -0.46 -20.68 -2.19
C GLY A 38 0.78 -20.74 -3.10
N PRO A 39 1.28 -21.94 -3.41
CA PRO A 39 2.49 -22.13 -4.22
C PRO A 39 2.39 -21.47 -5.59
N GLY A 40 3.44 -20.73 -5.98
CA GLY A 40 3.51 -20.03 -7.26
C GLY A 40 2.76 -18.68 -7.31
N SER A 41 2.09 -18.28 -6.22
CA SER A 41 1.54 -16.93 -6.09
C SER A 41 2.63 -15.89 -5.82
N VAL A 42 2.36 -14.63 -6.14
CA VAL A 42 3.26 -13.49 -5.93
C VAL A 42 2.58 -12.45 -5.06
N ASP A 43 3.07 -12.30 -3.83
CA ASP A 43 2.62 -11.28 -2.89
C ASP A 43 3.42 -9.98 -3.04
N ALA A 44 3.09 -9.16 -4.04
CA ALA A 44 3.87 -7.95 -4.32
C ALA A 44 3.67 -6.82 -3.29
N ARG A 45 4.73 -6.04 -3.06
CA ARG A 45 4.74 -4.74 -2.35
C ARG A 45 5.31 -3.68 -3.27
N VAL A 46 4.62 -2.54 -3.39
CA VAL A 46 5.13 -1.37 -4.11
C VAL A 46 5.43 -0.28 -3.08
N VAL A 47 6.68 0.14 -3.02
CA VAL A 47 7.16 1.18 -2.09
C VAL A 47 7.75 2.32 -2.90
N LEU A 48 7.28 3.54 -2.65
CA LEU A 48 7.92 4.73 -3.21
C LEU A 48 9.16 5.09 -2.40
N VAL A 49 10.23 5.45 -3.10
CA VAL A 49 11.50 5.83 -2.51
C VAL A 49 11.88 7.22 -3.01
N ASP A 50 12.05 8.18 -2.09
CA ASP A 50 12.53 9.52 -2.40
C ASP A 50 14.00 9.48 -2.79
N HIS A 51 14.25 9.66 -4.09
CA HIS A 51 15.57 9.71 -4.67
C HIS A 51 15.63 10.72 -5.83
N SER A 52 16.69 11.51 -5.84
CA SER A 52 17.05 12.39 -6.96
C SER A 52 18.34 11.85 -7.59
N ARG A 53 18.36 11.77 -8.93
CA ARG A 53 19.53 11.30 -9.69
C ARG A 53 20.78 12.16 -9.47
N ASP A 54 20.58 13.43 -9.09
CA ASP A 54 21.66 14.37 -8.83
C ASP A 54 22.11 14.35 -7.35
N LYS A 55 21.44 13.58 -6.48
CA LYS A 55 21.81 13.47 -5.07
C LYS A 55 23.15 12.73 -4.96
N ARG A 56 24.19 13.46 -4.55
CA ARG A 56 25.52 12.92 -4.27
C ARG A 56 25.67 12.61 -2.79
N PHE A 57 26.29 11.48 -2.50
CA PHE A 57 26.71 11.08 -1.16
C PHE A 57 28.22 11.29 -1.04
N THR A 58 28.67 11.85 0.07
CA THR A 58 30.10 12.00 0.37
C THR A 58 30.71 10.65 0.75
N GLU A 59 32.03 10.51 0.66
CA GLU A 59 32.72 9.24 0.97
C GLU A 59 32.57 8.81 2.44
N ASP A 60 32.40 9.78 3.34
CA ASP A 60 32.16 9.58 4.76
C ASP A 60 30.67 9.40 5.12
N PHE A 61 29.76 9.51 4.15
CA PHE A 61 28.34 9.31 4.39
C PHE A 61 28.07 7.91 4.94
N ARG A 62 27.20 7.83 5.96
CA ARG A 62 26.74 6.58 6.53
C ARG A 62 25.22 6.52 6.40
N PRO A 63 24.67 5.53 5.67
CA PRO A 63 23.24 5.37 5.56
C PRO A 63 22.66 5.00 6.94
N ALA A 64 21.55 5.63 7.28
CA ALA A 64 20.82 5.41 8.52
C ALA A 64 19.31 5.58 8.28
N ILE A 65 18.52 5.07 9.22
CA ILE A 65 17.08 5.35 9.25
C ILE A 65 16.90 6.78 9.74
N GLU A 66 16.51 7.66 8.83
CA GLU A 66 16.29 9.07 9.14
C GLU A 66 14.79 9.31 9.35
N PRO A 67 14.38 9.92 10.49
CA PRO A 67 13.00 10.30 10.68
C PRO A 67 12.60 11.34 9.63
N ASN A 68 11.38 11.20 9.12
CA ASN A 68 10.77 12.15 8.20
C ASN A 68 9.29 12.30 8.54
N ASN A 69 8.62 13.25 7.89
CA ASN A 69 7.23 13.59 8.17
C ASN A 69 6.21 12.88 7.26
N THR A 70 6.60 11.75 6.65
CA THR A 70 5.78 11.04 5.65
C THR A 70 6.02 9.53 5.72
N ALA A 71 5.12 8.73 5.17
CA ALA A 71 5.34 7.29 5.01
C ALA A 71 6.45 6.98 3.99
N VAL A 72 6.68 7.84 2.99
CA VAL A 72 7.68 7.66 1.93
C VAL A 72 9.10 7.81 2.48
N VAL A 73 9.93 6.79 2.32
CA VAL A 73 11.33 6.81 2.81
C VAL A 73 12.29 7.31 1.74
N ASP A 74 13.43 7.85 2.14
CA ASP A 74 14.51 8.14 1.19
C ASP A 74 15.38 6.90 0.92
N LEU A 75 16.20 6.94 -0.13
CA LEU A 75 17.00 5.76 -0.53
C LEU A 75 17.97 5.26 0.55
N ALA A 76 18.52 6.16 1.37
CA ALA A 76 19.43 5.77 2.46
C ALA A 76 18.68 5.03 3.58
N THR A 77 17.48 5.53 3.93
CA THR A 77 16.58 4.87 4.88
C THR A 77 16.10 3.53 4.33
N PHE A 78 15.74 3.45 3.05
CA PHE A 78 15.34 2.20 2.39
C PHE A 78 16.44 1.14 2.49
N ALA A 79 17.69 1.49 2.14
CA ALA A 79 18.83 0.59 2.25
C ALA A 79 19.17 0.19 3.71
N SER A 80 18.72 0.99 4.69
CA SER A 80 18.96 0.77 6.13
C SER A 80 17.84 0.04 6.86
N ALA A 81 16.71 -0.21 6.21
CA ALA A 81 15.54 -0.82 6.85
C ALA A 81 14.92 -1.98 6.06
N TYR A 82 15.06 -2.00 4.74
CA TYR A 82 14.42 -2.99 3.88
C TYR A 82 15.49 -4.00 3.44
N PHE A 83 15.78 -4.99 4.30
CA PHE A 83 16.73 -6.08 4.06
C PHE A 83 16.46 -7.22 5.07
N PRO A 84 16.91 -8.47 4.85
CA PRO A 84 17.69 -8.93 3.71
C PRO A 84 16.85 -9.23 2.47
N TRP A 85 17.46 -9.11 1.30
CA TRP A 85 16.90 -9.53 0.01
C TRP A 85 17.50 -10.86 -0.44
N ASN A 86 16.66 -11.77 -0.92
CA ASN A 86 17.14 -13.00 -1.52
C ASN A 86 17.75 -12.74 -2.92
N TYR A 87 17.12 -11.87 -3.69
CA TYR A 87 17.53 -11.45 -5.03
C TYR A 87 17.25 -9.97 -5.22
N VAL A 88 18.06 -9.31 -6.05
CA VAL A 88 17.87 -7.92 -6.48
C VAL A 88 17.79 -7.92 -8.01
N PHE A 89 16.64 -7.50 -8.52
CA PHE A 89 16.41 -7.34 -9.96
C PHE A 89 16.50 -5.85 -10.31
N HIS A 90 17.20 -5.50 -11.39
CA HIS A 90 17.26 -4.12 -11.87
C HIS A 90 17.23 -4.05 -13.41
N PRO A 91 16.61 -3.01 -14.00
CA PRO A 91 16.51 -2.90 -15.44
C PRO A 91 17.88 -2.59 -16.08
N ASP A 92 18.09 -3.15 -17.26
CA ASP A 92 19.22 -2.87 -18.15
C ASP A 92 19.00 -1.55 -18.88
N SER A 93 19.18 -0.46 -18.15
CA SER A 93 19.11 0.90 -18.67
C SER A 93 20.08 1.79 -17.91
N GLU A 94 20.50 2.92 -18.50
CA GLU A 94 21.41 3.86 -17.84
C GLU A 94 20.87 4.30 -16.46
N ALA A 95 19.58 4.66 -16.39
CA ALA A 95 18.92 5.03 -15.15
C ALA A 95 18.84 3.86 -14.14
N GLY A 96 18.58 2.64 -14.63
CA GLY A 96 18.56 1.43 -13.82
C GLY A 96 19.91 1.14 -13.17
N HIS A 97 20.98 1.15 -13.97
CA HIS A 97 22.35 0.94 -13.51
C HIS A 97 22.82 2.03 -12.54
N GLN A 98 22.47 3.30 -12.79
CA GLN A 98 22.81 4.40 -11.90
C GLN A 98 22.13 4.25 -10.53
N PHE A 99 20.83 3.95 -10.50
CA PHE A 99 20.09 3.74 -9.26
C PHE A 99 20.62 2.52 -8.51
N TYR A 100 20.82 1.40 -9.22
CA TYR A 100 21.37 0.17 -8.67
C TYR A 100 22.75 0.40 -8.01
N SER A 101 23.68 1.06 -8.71
CA SER A 101 25.01 1.37 -8.16
C SER A 101 24.93 2.22 -6.89
N THR A 102 24.01 3.19 -6.86
CA THR A 102 23.80 4.03 -5.68
C THR A 102 23.24 3.23 -4.52
N TYR A 103 22.23 2.39 -4.77
CA TYR A 103 21.64 1.52 -3.76
C TYR A 103 22.67 0.53 -3.19
N MET A 104 23.47 -0.13 -4.03
CA MET A 104 24.51 -1.07 -3.59
C MET A 104 25.52 -0.43 -2.63
N LYS A 105 25.98 0.80 -2.92
CA LYS A 105 26.87 1.54 -2.01
C LYS A 105 26.24 1.82 -0.65
N LEU A 106 24.93 2.08 -0.62
CA LEU A 106 24.20 2.33 0.62
C LEU A 106 23.89 1.02 1.37
N ALA A 107 23.78 -0.11 0.67
CA ALA A 107 23.45 -1.40 1.26
C ALA A 107 24.66 -2.21 1.78
N GLU A 108 25.89 -1.85 1.38
CA GLU A 108 27.13 -2.62 1.62
C GLU A 108 27.35 -3.01 3.10
N GLY A 109 26.92 -2.19 4.06
CA GLY A 109 27.02 -2.50 5.49
C GLY A 109 25.88 -3.36 6.06
N ASN A 110 24.74 -3.41 5.37
CA ASN A 110 23.52 -4.08 5.84
C ASN A 110 23.31 -5.45 5.20
N GLN A 111 23.89 -5.71 4.03
CA GLN A 111 23.85 -7.02 3.41
C GLN A 111 24.99 -7.21 2.42
N VAL A 112 25.59 -8.40 2.44
CA VAL A 112 26.52 -8.84 1.39
C VAL A 112 25.71 -9.60 0.33
N PHE A 113 25.90 -9.24 -0.94
CA PHE A 113 25.25 -9.89 -2.08
C PHE A 113 26.22 -10.78 -2.83
N LEU A 114 25.79 -12.00 -3.15
CA LEU A 114 26.47 -12.88 -4.09
C LEU A 114 26.10 -12.50 -5.53
N GLN A 115 26.96 -12.81 -6.49
CA GLN A 115 26.75 -12.41 -7.89
C GLN A 115 25.47 -13.03 -8.48
N GLU A 116 25.14 -14.26 -8.10
CA GLU A 116 23.90 -14.95 -8.51
C GLU A 116 22.62 -14.32 -7.94
N GLN A 117 22.73 -13.50 -6.89
CA GLN A 117 21.60 -12.78 -6.31
C GLN A 117 21.29 -11.48 -7.06
N LEU A 118 22.21 -11.02 -7.92
CA LEU A 118 22.12 -9.75 -8.63
C LEU A 118 21.74 -10.03 -10.10
N VAL A 119 20.52 -9.65 -10.47
CA VAL A 119 19.94 -10.03 -11.76
C VAL A 119 19.58 -8.78 -12.55
N THR A 120 20.29 -8.58 -13.66
CA THR A 120 19.92 -7.56 -14.64
C THR A 120 18.80 -8.09 -15.54
N VAL A 121 17.70 -7.34 -15.67
CA VAL A 121 16.56 -7.68 -16.52
C VAL A 121 16.49 -6.71 -17.70
N GLN A 122 16.12 -7.19 -18.89
CA GLN A 122 16.02 -6.33 -20.08
C GLN A 122 15.06 -5.16 -19.83
N GLY A 123 15.56 -3.93 -20.03
CA GLY A 123 14.76 -2.71 -19.90
C GLY A 123 13.95 -2.43 -21.17
N GLY A 124 12.81 -1.74 -21.01
CA GLY A 124 12.08 -1.16 -22.14
C GLY A 124 12.80 0.06 -22.73
N VAL A 125 12.36 0.50 -23.91
CA VAL A 125 12.88 1.73 -24.56
C VAL A 125 12.58 2.92 -23.65
N THR A 126 13.62 3.61 -23.20
CA THR A 126 13.49 4.83 -22.40
C THR A 126 13.49 6.03 -23.35
N LEU A 127 12.34 6.67 -23.56
CA LEU A 127 12.27 7.92 -24.31
C LEU A 127 12.45 9.09 -23.33
N ASN A 128 13.55 9.83 -23.47
CA ASN A 128 13.66 11.15 -22.87
C ASN A 128 12.76 12.09 -23.66
N VAL A 129 11.49 12.15 -23.28
CA VAL A 129 10.61 13.21 -23.76
C VAL A 129 11.15 14.51 -23.14
N PRO A 130 11.63 15.48 -23.95
CA PRO A 130 11.95 16.79 -23.40
C PRO A 130 10.68 17.24 -22.70
N ASN A 131 10.75 17.51 -21.40
CA ASN A 131 9.63 18.14 -20.71
C ASN A 131 9.28 19.38 -21.54
N ALA A 132 8.15 19.34 -22.27
CA ALA A 132 7.36 20.54 -22.39
C ALA A 132 7.31 21.09 -20.97
N SER A 133 7.62 22.36 -20.81
CA SER A 133 7.61 23.03 -19.52
C SER A 133 6.19 23.05 -18.94
N THR A 134 5.63 21.88 -18.61
CA THR A 134 4.65 21.70 -17.57
C THR A 134 5.45 21.82 -16.29
N THR A 135 5.61 23.07 -15.85
CA THR A 135 5.17 23.40 -14.49
C THR A 135 3.74 22.87 -14.34
N SER A 136 3.57 21.55 -14.21
CA SER A 136 2.43 21.07 -13.46
C SER A 136 2.71 21.59 -12.07
N ASN A 137 1.98 22.63 -11.69
CA ASN A 137 1.75 22.93 -10.28
C ASN A 137 1.11 21.67 -9.70
N THR A 138 1.93 20.66 -9.41
CA THR A 138 1.50 19.52 -8.63
C THR A 138 1.25 20.09 -7.25
N SER A 139 -0.03 20.37 -6.98
CA SER A 139 -0.47 20.91 -5.71
C SER A 139 0.06 19.99 -4.62
N GLN A 140 0.87 20.58 -3.73
CA GLN A 140 1.32 19.88 -2.54
C GLN A 140 0.07 19.44 -1.77
N THR A 141 0.00 18.16 -1.43
CA THR A 141 -1.12 17.63 -0.66
C THR A 141 -0.84 17.79 0.83
N SER A 142 -1.86 18.25 1.55
CA SER A 142 -1.83 18.28 3.02
C SER A 142 -1.64 16.87 3.59
N SER A 143 -0.96 16.80 4.72
CA SER A 143 -0.88 15.57 5.52
C SER A 143 -1.71 15.71 6.79
N TYR A 144 -2.21 14.59 7.30
CA TYR A 144 -3.27 14.53 8.30
C TYR A 144 -2.84 13.76 9.54
N SER A 145 -3.37 14.16 10.69
CA SER A 145 -3.07 13.48 11.96
C SER A 145 -3.87 12.18 12.05
N THR A 146 -5.13 12.19 11.60
CA THR A 146 -5.99 11.01 11.59
C THR A 146 -6.55 10.76 10.19
N VAL A 147 -6.18 9.64 9.58
CA VAL A 147 -6.68 9.18 8.27
C VAL A 147 -7.56 7.95 8.49
N CYS A 148 -8.70 7.88 7.81
CA CYS A 148 -9.62 6.74 7.87
C CYS A 148 -9.77 6.09 6.48
N LEU A 149 -9.88 4.77 6.43
CA LEU A 149 -10.20 3.99 5.24
C LEU A 149 -11.16 2.86 5.61
N GLY A 150 -12.24 2.68 4.84
CA GLY A 150 -13.19 1.58 5.02
C GLY A 150 -13.09 0.53 3.91
N GLY A 151 -13.29 -0.74 4.24
CA GLY A 151 -13.33 -1.82 3.25
C GLY A 151 -13.59 -3.20 3.85
N THR A 152 -13.78 -4.20 2.99
CA THR A 152 -13.82 -5.60 3.48
C THR A 152 -12.43 -6.17 3.66
N PHE A 153 -11.48 -5.88 2.76
CA PHE A 153 -10.12 -6.45 2.78
C PHE A 153 -10.09 -7.98 2.80
N ASP A 154 -11.05 -8.60 2.11
CA ASP A 154 -11.12 -10.06 1.94
C ASP A 154 -10.16 -10.51 0.85
N HIS A 155 -9.36 -11.54 1.15
CA HIS A 155 -8.27 -12.05 0.31
C HIS A 155 -7.40 -10.89 -0.22
N LEU A 156 -6.61 -10.29 0.68
CA LEU A 156 -5.88 -9.04 0.42
C LEU A 156 -5.07 -9.11 -0.89
N HIS A 157 -5.55 -8.43 -1.92
CA HIS A 157 -5.03 -8.45 -3.30
C HIS A 157 -4.53 -7.05 -3.72
N PRO A 158 -3.91 -6.87 -4.91
CA PRO A 158 -3.30 -5.61 -5.33
C PRO A 158 -4.19 -4.35 -5.19
N GLY A 159 -5.49 -4.45 -5.45
CA GLY A 159 -6.43 -3.32 -5.30
C GLY A 159 -6.54 -2.83 -3.85
N HIS A 160 -6.64 -3.75 -2.88
CA HIS A 160 -6.63 -3.40 -1.47
C HIS A 160 -5.28 -2.82 -1.02
N LYS A 161 -4.17 -3.40 -1.52
CA LYS A 161 -2.81 -2.94 -1.23
C LYS A 161 -2.60 -1.50 -1.71
N LEU A 162 -3.09 -1.16 -2.92
CA LEU A 162 -3.10 0.20 -3.44
C LEU A 162 -3.85 1.17 -2.51
N LEU A 163 -5.08 0.83 -2.10
CA LEU A 163 -5.88 1.67 -1.20
C LEU A 163 -5.18 1.93 0.13
N LEU A 164 -4.66 0.87 0.76
CA LEU A 164 -3.94 0.94 2.04
C LEU A 164 -2.65 1.76 1.92
N THR A 165 -1.88 1.57 0.85
CA THR A 165 -0.65 2.34 0.61
C THR A 165 -0.96 3.82 0.34
N ALA A 166 -1.98 4.12 -0.47
CA ALA A 166 -2.36 5.50 -0.80
C ALA A 166 -2.85 6.28 0.42
N GLY A 167 -3.59 5.64 1.33
CA GLY A 167 -3.99 6.28 2.59
C GLY A 167 -2.83 6.49 3.56
N ALA A 168 -1.87 5.56 3.60
CA ALA A 168 -0.66 5.74 4.40
C ALA A 168 0.17 6.97 3.99
N TYR A 169 0.15 7.36 2.72
CA TYR A 169 0.84 8.56 2.23
C TYR A 169 0.26 9.88 2.73
N LEU A 170 -1.00 9.88 3.18
CA LEU A 170 -1.65 11.05 3.75
C LEU A 170 -1.28 11.28 5.22
N LEU A 171 -0.62 10.32 5.88
CA LEU A 171 -0.25 10.43 7.29
C LEU A 171 0.82 11.49 7.51
N LYS A 172 0.56 12.39 8.46
CA LYS A 172 1.53 13.36 8.98
C LYS A 172 2.36 12.70 10.07
N VAL A 173 3.38 11.95 9.66
CA VAL A 173 4.26 11.24 10.59
C VAL A 173 4.98 12.25 11.50
N PRO A 174 4.82 12.17 12.83
CA PRO A 174 5.51 13.06 13.75
C PRO A 174 7.02 12.83 13.78
N GLU A 175 7.78 13.83 14.21
CA GLU A 175 9.20 13.65 14.47
C GLU A 175 9.44 12.73 15.66
N ARG A 176 10.48 11.89 15.55
CA ARG A 176 10.94 11.01 16.62
C ARG A 176 11.14 11.78 17.92
N GLY A 177 10.59 11.27 19.02
CA GLY A 177 10.71 11.87 20.35
C GLY A 177 9.72 13.01 20.65
N LYS A 178 8.86 13.41 19.70
CA LYS A 178 7.69 14.24 20.01
C LYS A 178 6.59 13.37 20.62
N SER A 179 5.85 13.91 21.58
CA SER A 179 4.69 13.26 22.21
C SER A 179 3.45 13.33 21.31
N ALA A 180 3.58 12.99 20.04
CA ALA A 180 2.51 13.00 19.07
C ALA A 180 2.53 11.72 18.24
N THR A 181 1.35 11.24 17.88
CA THR A 181 1.12 10.05 17.06
C THR A 181 0.14 10.42 15.96
N CYS A 182 0.39 9.97 14.73
CA CYS A 182 -0.64 9.97 13.70
C CYS A 182 -1.37 8.63 13.67
N HIS A 183 -2.66 8.67 13.42
CA HIS A 183 -3.57 7.53 13.49
C HIS A 183 -4.06 7.15 12.09
N TYR A 184 -3.89 5.87 11.74
CA TYR A 184 -4.50 5.29 10.55
C TYR A 184 -5.57 4.28 10.96
N ILE A 185 -6.83 4.67 10.80
CA ILE A 185 -7.99 3.88 11.19
C ILE A 185 -8.51 3.12 9.97
N ILE A 186 -8.54 1.79 10.06
CA ILE A 186 -9.03 0.90 9.01
C ILE A 186 -10.33 0.26 9.46
N GLY A 187 -11.45 0.73 8.92
CA GLY A 187 -12.76 0.13 9.12
C GLY A 187 -12.91 -1.15 8.30
N ILE A 188 -13.00 -2.29 8.98
CA ILE A 188 -13.08 -3.61 8.37
C ILE A 188 -14.49 -4.17 8.57
N THR A 189 -15.20 -4.47 7.47
CA THR A 189 -16.60 -4.95 7.53
C THR A 189 -16.74 -6.21 8.39
N GLY A 190 -17.62 -6.16 9.38
CA GLY A 190 -18.05 -7.31 10.18
C GLY A 190 -19.15 -8.14 9.49
N ASP A 191 -19.55 -9.22 10.13
CA ASP A 191 -20.40 -10.27 9.55
C ASP A 191 -21.76 -9.74 9.06
N GLU A 192 -22.32 -8.73 9.72
CA GLU A 192 -23.58 -8.07 9.35
C GLU A 192 -23.55 -7.50 7.92
N LEU A 193 -22.43 -6.92 7.51
CA LEU A 193 -22.26 -6.35 6.17
C LEU A 193 -21.81 -7.38 5.12
N LEU A 194 -21.60 -8.65 5.52
CA LEU A 194 -21.13 -9.73 4.65
C LEU A 194 -22.23 -10.71 4.23
N LYS A 195 -23.42 -10.65 4.85
CA LYS A 195 -24.53 -11.61 4.66
C LYS A 195 -24.95 -11.83 3.20
N ASN A 196 -24.77 -10.84 2.34
CA ASN A 196 -25.20 -10.90 0.93
C ASN A 196 -24.05 -11.17 -0.05
N LYS A 197 -22.83 -11.48 0.43
CA LYS A 197 -21.69 -11.74 -0.48
C LYS A 197 -21.83 -13.10 -1.14
N LYS A 198 -21.55 -13.15 -2.45
CA LYS A 198 -21.43 -14.42 -3.19
C LYS A 198 -20.28 -15.24 -2.60
N PHE A 199 -20.49 -16.55 -2.46
CA PHE A 199 -19.52 -17.48 -1.84
C PHE A 199 -19.11 -17.03 -0.43
N ALA A 200 -20.10 -16.65 0.40
CA ALA A 200 -19.89 -16.09 1.73
C ALA A 200 -19.08 -17.02 2.64
N GLU A 201 -19.21 -18.33 2.46
CA GLU A 201 -18.47 -19.36 3.20
C GLU A 201 -16.96 -19.38 2.92
N TYR A 202 -16.50 -18.69 1.85
CA TYR A 202 -15.09 -18.52 1.52
C TYR A 202 -14.55 -17.13 1.88
N VAL A 203 -15.34 -16.29 2.56
CA VAL A 203 -14.87 -15.01 3.08
C VAL A 203 -13.96 -15.26 4.28
N GLN A 204 -12.81 -14.60 4.31
CA GLN A 204 -11.90 -14.68 5.46
C GLN A 204 -12.56 -14.13 6.72
N SER A 205 -12.23 -14.73 7.87
CA SER A 205 -12.70 -14.23 9.16
C SER A 205 -12.26 -12.78 9.35
N TRP A 206 -13.00 -12.01 10.18
CA TRP A 206 -12.61 -10.63 10.47
C TRP A 206 -11.18 -10.54 11.03
N ASP A 207 -10.85 -11.47 11.91
CA ASP A 207 -9.54 -11.68 12.52
C ASP A 207 -8.40 -11.87 11.50
N GLU A 208 -8.59 -12.74 10.52
CA GLU A 208 -7.62 -12.96 9.44
C GLU A 208 -7.43 -11.71 8.58
N ARG A 209 -8.53 -11.01 8.27
CA ARG A 209 -8.48 -9.78 7.45
C ARG A 209 -7.78 -8.65 8.20
N ALA A 210 -8.08 -8.46 9.48
CA ALA A 210 -7.43 -7.45 10.32
C ALA A 210 -5.93 -7.70 10.49
N ARG A 211 -5.52 -8.95 10.76
CA ARG A 211 -4.09 -9.31 10.83
C ARG A 211 -3.40 -9.11 9.49
N SER A 212 -4.00 -9.55 8.38
CA SER A 212 -3.45 -9.38 7.03
C SER A 212 -3.24 -7.89 6.67
N VAL A 213 -4.17 -7.01 7.06
CA VAL A 213 -4.04 -5.56 6.87
C VAL A 213 -2.87 -5.00 7.68
N ILE A 214 -2.77 -5.34 8.96
CA ILE A 214 -1.69 -4.83 9.83
C ILE A 214 -0.33 -5.35 9.37
N GLU A 215 -0.22 -6.63 9.00
CA GLU A 215 1.02 -7.23 8.49
C GLU A 215 1.44 -6.60 7.15
N PHE A 216 0.48 -6.33 6.26
CA PHE A 216 0.75 -5.59 5.04
C PHE A 216 1.29 -4.19 5.34
N LEU A 217 0.62 -3.43 6.21
CA LEU A 217 1.04 -2.07 6.58
C LEU A 217 2.39 -2.07 7.31
N SER A 218 2.67 -3.06 8.15
CA SER A 218 3.96 -3.25 8.79
C SER A 218 5.10 -3.36 7.77
N SER A 219 4.89 -4.15 6.71
CA SER A 219 5.91 -4.34 5.66
C SER A 219 6.26 -3.06 4.86
N ILE A 220 5.46 -2.00 4.97
CA ILE A 220 5.70 -0.72 4.29
C ILE A 220 6.01 0.43 5.26
N LEU A 221 5.50 0.40 6.50
CA LEU A 221 5.60 1.50 7.45
C LEU A 221 6.62 1.27 8.55
N ASP A 222 6.85 0.02 8.95
CA ASP A 222 7.80 -0.27 10.02
C ASP A 222 9.24 -0.18 9.52
N LEU A 223 10.11 0.42 10.34
CA LEU A 223 11.49 0.69 10.01
C LEU A 223 12.38 0.18 11.13
N SER A 224 13.14 -0.89 10.85
CA SER A 224 14.07 -1.50 11.80
C SER A 224 15.50 -1.43 11.28
N PRO A 225 16.49 -1.04 12.11
CA PRO A 225 17.90 -1.10 11.74
C PRO A 225 18.44 -2.53 11.59
N THR A 226 17.69 -3.56 12.03
CA THR A 226 17.99 -4.97 11.76
C THR A 226 17.24 -5.51 10.54
N GLY A 227 16.43 -4.66 9.89
CA GLY A 227 15.53 -5.04 8.83
C GLY A 227 14.58 -6.16 9.28
N TRP A 228 14.41 -7.17 8.44
CA TRP A 228 13.59 -8.36 8.68
C TRP A 228 14.41 -9.58 9.15
N ARG A 229 15.69 -9.41 9.49
CA ARG A 229 16.57 -10.54 9.88
C ARG A 229 16.04 -11.34 11.07
N ASP A 230 15.45 -10.64 12.02
CA ASP A 230 15.03 -11.24 13.28
C ASP A 230 13.68 -11.96 13.16
N GLY A 231 12.99 -11.83 12.00
CA GLY A 231 11.69 -12.45 11.76
C GLY A 231 10.63 -12.09 12.80
N SER A 232 10.80 -10.98 13.52
CA SER A 232 9.89 -10.58 14.59
C SER A 232 8.52 -10.34 13.99
N ALA A 233 7.54 -11.15 14.43
CA ALA A 233 6.15 -10.92 14.06
C ALA A 233 5.72 -9.52 14.52
N THR A 234 4.87 -8.88 13.73
CA THR A 234 4.29 -7.59 14.10
C THR A 234 3.50 -7.75 15.39
N LYS A 235 3.78 -6.92 16.39
CA LYS A 235 3.06 -6.96 17.66
C LYS A 235 1.66 -6.35 17.47
N ILE A 236 0.66 -7.20 17.45
CA ILE A 236 -0.75 -6.81 17.39
C ILE A 236 -1.33 -6.87 18.81
N ILE A 237 -1.95 -5.78 19.24
CA ILE A 237 -2.65 -5.65 20.52
C ILE A 237 -4.14 -5.70 20.23
N GLU A 238 -4.84 -6.65 20.87
CA GLU A 238 -6.28 -6.79 20.76
C GLU A 238 -6.93 -6.11 21.97
N SER A 239 -7.81 -5.13 21.73
CA SER A 239 -8.52 -4.39 22.78
C SER A 239 -9.91 -4.03 22.30
N ASP A 240 -10.92 -4.32 23.11
CA ASP A 240 -12.33 -3.94 22.85
C ASP A 240 -12.87 -4.44 21.50
N GLY A 241 -12.33 -5.54 20.97
CA GLY A 241 -12.71 -6.11 19.67
C GLY A 241 -12.00 -5.47 18.47
N ASP A 242 -11.12 -4.50 18.70
CA ASP A 242 -10.26 -3.87 17.70
C ASP A 242 -8.83 -4.41 17.78
N PHE A 243 -8.14 -4.39 16.65
CA PHE A 243 -6.72 -4.73 16.57
C PHE A 243 -5.88 -3.48 16.37
N ARG A 244 -4.80 -3.34 17.13
CA ARG A 244 -3.90 -2.18 17.09
C ARG A 244 -2.46 -2.60 16.90
N ALA A 245 -1.71 -1.80 16.17
CA ALA A 245 -0.26 -1.89 16.06
C ALA A 245 0.36 -0.49 16.00
N SER A 246 1.61 -0.38 16.44
CA SER A 246 2.37 0.86 16.37
C SER A 246 3.66 0.63 15.60
N PHE A 247 4.07 1.62 14.80
CA PHE A 247 5.29 1.58 14.02
C PHE A 247 6.13 2.84 14.26
N ARG A 248 7.43 2.75 13.95
CA ARG A 248 8.37 3.89 14.08
C ARG A 248 8.31 4.54 15.46
N GLU A 249 8.46 3.74 16.52
CA GLU A 249 8.46 4.19 17.91
C GLU A 249 7.18 4.96 18.31
N ASP A 250 6.02 4.35 18.04
CA ASP A 250 4.69 4.89 18.37
C ASP A 250 4.32 6.22 17.67
N THR A 251 5.11 6.67 16.70
CA THR A 251 4.76 7.85 15.88
C THR A 251 3.62 7.55 14.90
N ILE A 252 3.45 6.28 14.49
CA ILE A 252 2.34 5.83 13.66
C ILE A 252 1.57 4.75 14.42
N SER A 253 0.27 4.93 14.61
CA SER A 253 -0.61 3.87 15.10
C SER A 253 -1.59 3.42 14.02
N ILE A 254 -1.74 2.12 13.87
CA ILE A 254 -2.76 1.49 13.04
C ILE A 254 -3.85 0.94 13.96
N GLN A 255 -5.11 1.21 13.64
CA GLN A 255 -6.27 0.64 14.32
C GLN A 255 -7.20 0.00 13.30
N CYS A 256 -7.36 -1.31 13.35
CA CYS A 256 -8.40 -2.04 12.63
C CYS A 256 -9.66 -2.11 13.48
N VAL A 257 -10.73 -1.47 13.01
CA VAL A 257 -12.02 -1.38 13.70
C VAL A 257 -13.06 -2.23 12.99
N ARG A 258 -13.86 -2.99 13.74
CA ARG A 258 -14.98 -3.72 13.14
C ARG A 258 -16.15 -2.79 12.85
N ILE A 259 -16.52 -2.64 11.57
CA ILE A 259 -17.68 -1.83 11.17
C ILE A 259 -18.90 -2.73 10.92
N GLN A 260 -20.04 -2.34 11.47
CA GLN A 260 -21.32 -3.07 11.35
C GLN A 260 -22.36 -2.26 10.56
N ASP A 261 -22.06 -0.99 10.28
CA ASP A 261 -22.88 -0.06 9.52
C ASP A 261 -22.02 0.65 8.45
N PRO A 262 -22.66 1.33 7.47
CA PRO A 262 -21.94 2.00 6.38
C PRO A 262 -21.05 3.19 6.79
N PHE A 263 -21.24 3.78 7.98
CA PHE A 263 -20.50 4.96 8.42
C PHE A 263 -19.31 4.57 9.32
N GLY A 264 -19.46 3.54 10.15
CA GLY A 264 -18.40 3.09 11.05
C GLY A 264 -17.89 4.21 11.97
N PRO A 265 -16.56 4.33 12.20
CA PRO A 265 -16.02 5.33 13.12
C PRO A 265 -16.17 6.79 12.63
N THR A 266 -16.46 7.00 11.34
CA THR A 266 -16.46 8.34 10.73
C THR A 266 -17.53 9.30 11.26
N ILE A 267 -18.56 8.78 11.96
CA ILE A 267 -19.62 9.57 12.59
C ILE A 267 -19.68 9.38 14.12
N THR A 268 -18.69 8.69 14.68
CA THR A 268 -18.55 8.48 16.14
C THR A 268 -17.22 9.01 16.67
N GLN A 269 -16.26 9.30 15.80
CA GLN A 269 -14.98 9.94 16.10
C GLN A 269 -14.86 11.26 15.33
N GLU A 270 -14.91 12.38 16.05
CA GLU A 270 -14.92 13.72 15.46
C GLU A 270 -13.52 14.13 14.94
N ASP A 271 -12.46 13.60 15.55
CA ASP A 271 -11.05 13.92 15.32
C ASP A 271 -10.45 13.30 14.05
N ILE A 272 -11.24 12.54 13.28
CA ILE A 272 -10.85 12.10 11.94
C ILE A 272 -10.75 13.32 11.02
N ASP A 273 -9.64 13.42 10.26
CA ASP A 273 -9.39 14.55 9.37
C ASP A 273 -9.62 14.21 7.89
N ALA A 274 -9.23 13.01 7.47
CA ALA A 274 -9.29 12.58 6.08
C ALA A 274 -9.93 11.20 5.92
N LEU A 275 -10.66 11.01 4.82
CA LEU A 275 -11.30 9.75 4.44
C LEU A 275 -10.80 9.30 3.07
N VAL A 276 -10.26 8.10 3.00
CA VAL A 276 -9.87 7.47 1.73
C VAL A 276 -11.01 6.59 1.24
N VAL A 277 -11.38 6.76 -0.01
CA VAL A 277 -12.41 5.95 -0.69
C VAL A 277 -11.84 5.38 -1.99
N SER A 278 -12.38 4.26 -2.43
CA SER A 278 -12.23 3.78 -3.80
C SER A 278 -13.29 4.40 -4.72
N GLY A 279 -13.13 4.26 -6.04
CA GLY A 279 -14.20 4.59 -6.98
C GLY A 279 -15.54 3.91 -6.66
N GLU A 280 -15.52 2.68 -6.15
CA GLU A 280 -16.73 1.94 -5.71
C GLU A 280 -17.42 2.57 -4.49
N THR A 281 -16.68 3.29 -3.65
CA THR A 281 -17.17 3.84 -2.37
C THR A 281 -17.25 5.37 -2.36
N ARG A 282 -17.10 6.01 -3.53
CA ARG A 282 -17.22 7.47 -3.72
C ARG A 282 -18.50 8.05 -3.11
N SER A 283 -19.65 7.41 -3.36
CA SER A 283 -20.95 7.84 -2.81
C SER A 283 -21.01 7.70 -1.28
N GLY A 284 -20.29 6.73 -0.71
CA GLY A 284 -20.14 6.56 0.74
C GLY A 284 -19.43 7.74 1.38
N GLY A 285 -18.37 8.26 0.76
CA GLY A 285 -17.67 9.45 1.25
C GLY A 285 -18.58 10.68 1.35
N LYS A 286 -19.43 10.90 0.34
CA LYS A 286 -20.44 11.96 0.39
C LYS A 286 -21.43 11.75 1.55
N ALA A 287 -21.96 10.54 1.70
CA ALA A 287 -22.93 10.23 2.74
C ALA A 287 -22.34 10.43 4.16
N VAL A 288 -21.06 10.12 4.36
CA VAL A 288 -20.34 10.40 5.60
C VAL A 288 -20.31 11.91 5.89
N ASN A 289 -19.91 12.73 4.93
CA ASN A 289 -19.86 14.18 5.13
C ASN A 289 -21.24 14.80 5.37
N ASP A 290 -22.27 14.37 4.63
CA ASP A 290 -23.66 14.78 4.88
C ASP A 290 -24.04 14.49 6.35
N LYS A 291 -23.69 13.29 6.86
CA LYS A 291 -23.99 12.89 8.23
C LYS A 291 -23.21 13.68 9.29
N ARG A 292 -21.95 14.01 9.01
CA ARG A 292 -21.11 14.85 9.89
C ARG A 292 -21.66 16.27 9.96
N ILE A 293 -22.11 16.84 8.84
CA ILE A 293 -22.78 18.16 8.80
C ILE A 293 -24.06 18.14 9.63
N GLU A 294 -24.89 17.09 9.52
CA GLU A 294 -26.11 16.94 10.35
C GLU A 294 -25.80 16.93 11.86
N GLN A 295 -24.63 16.44 12.26
CA GLN A 295 -24.16 16.42 13.65
C GLN A 295 -23.46 17.72 14.09
N GLY A 296 -23.24 18.66 13.16
CA GLY A 296 -22.49 19.89 13.41
C GLY A 296 -20.97 19.72 13.41
N TRP A 297 -20.46 18.61 12.87
CA TRP A 297 -19.03 18.32 12.76
C TRP A 297 -18.43 18.84 11.44
N LYS A 298 -17.11 19.04 11.43
CA LYS A 298 -16.38 19.37 10.19
C LYS A 298 -16.46 18.22 9.18
N GLU A 299 -16.55 18.56 7.90
CA GLU A 299 -16.38 17.60 6.81
C GLU A 299 -14.97 17.00 6.83
N LEU A 300 -14.86 15.78 6.32
CA LEU A 300 -13.58 15.11 6.08
C LEU A 300 -13.07 15.51 4.70
N ASP A 301 -11.75 15.65 4.58
CA ASP A 301 -11.10 15.73 3.28
C ASP A 301 -11.14 14.33 2.64
N VAL A 302 -11.87 14.20 1.52
CA VAL A 302 -12.09 12.91 0.85
C VAL A 302 -11.06 12.71 -0.26
N PHE A 303 -10.30 11.62 -0.18
CA PHE A 303 -9.32 11.22 -1.17
C PHE A 303 -9.78 9.96 -1.90
N GLU A 304 -10.02 10.09 -3.20
CA GLU A 304 -10.48 8.98 -4.02
C GLU A 304 -9.32 8.32 -4.75
N VAL A 305 -9.03 7.08 -4.38
CA VAL A 305 -8.06 6.24 -5.08
C VAL A 305 -8.77 5.63 -6.28
N ASP A 306 -8.25 5.93 -7.46
CA ASP A 306 -8.70 5.27 -8.68
C ASP A 306 -8.25 3.80 -8.66
N VAL A 307 -9.20 2.89 -8.43
CA VAL A 307 -8.93 1.45 -8.34
C VAL A 307 -9.11 0.84 -9.73
N LEU A 308 -8.05 0.96 -10.51
CA LEU A 308 -7.66 0.06 -11.61
C LEU A 308 -8.77 -0.29 -12.63
N ASP A 309 -9.26 0.70 -13.37
CA ASP A 309 -9.70 0.43 -14.75
C ASP A 309 -8.45 0.31 -15.63
N ALA A 310 -8.14 -0.92 -16.08
CA ALA A 310 -7.01 -1.19 -16.98
C ALA A 310 -7.22 -0.66 -18.41
N THR A 311 -8.11 0.33 -18.59
CA THR A 311 -8.48 0.92 -19.88
C THR A 311 -7.38 1.81 -20.44
N GLU A 312 -6.57 2.46 -19.59
CA GLU A 312 -5.61 3.46 -20.05
C GLU A 312 -4.26 2.88 -20.55
N ILE A 313 -3.98 1.60 -20.27
CA ILE A 313 -2.71 0.94 -20.70
C ILE A 313 -2.93 0.05 -21.95
N ALA A 314 -4.18 -0.15 -22.37
CA ALA A 314 -4.53 -1.04 -23.47
C ALA A 314 -5.19 -0.27 -24.62
N ASP A 315 -4.38 0.39 -25.45
CA ASP A 315 -4.82 0.73 -26.81
C ASP A 315 -5.32 -0.56 -27.50
N GLU A 316 -6.57 -0.50 -28.00
CA GLU A 316 -7.26 -1.47 -28.86
C GLU A 316 -7.78 -2.80 -28.26
N ALA A 317 -8.16 -2.87 -26.98
CA ALA A 317 -8.87 -4.06 -26.44
C ALA A 317 -10.01 -3.76 -25.46
N ALA A 318 -10.88 -2.80 -25.78
CA ALA A 318 -11.98 -2.35 -24.92
C ALA A 318 -13.00 -3.46 -24.50
N THR A 319 -13.00 -4.63 -25.14
CA THR A 319 -13.85 -5.78 -24.78
C THR A 319 -13.20 -6.77 -23.79
N LYS A 320 -11.89 -6.68 -23.52
CA LYS A 320 -11.17 -7.58 -22.59
C LYS A 320 -10.98 -7.00 -21.18
N THR A 321 -11.25 -5.71 -20.98
CA THR A 321 -10.94 -4.98 -19.74
C THR A 321 -11.93 -5.25 -18.60
N GLN A 322 -13.22 -5.40 -18.91
CA GLN A 322 -14.23 -5.81 -17.90
C GLN A 322 -13.94 -7.21 -17.34
N ASP A 323 -13.37 -8.08 -18.17
CA ASP A 323 -12.96 -9.43 -17.82
C ASP A 323 -11.72 -9.46 -16.90
N PHE A 324 -10.98 -8.34 -16.85
CA PHE A 324 -9.76 -8.19 -16.06
C PHE A 324 -10.05 -7.69 -14.64
N ALA A 325 -10.81 -6.61 -14.47
CA ALA A 325 -11.26 -6.14 -13.16
C ALA A 325 -12.03 -7.23 -12.38
N ALA A 326 -12.79 -8.07 -13.10
CA ALA A 326 -13.45 -9.23 -12.52
C ALA A 326 -12.47 -10.24 -11.89
N LYS A 327 -11.32 -10.51 -12.54
CA LYS A 327 -10.32 -11.53 -12.12
C LYS A 327 -9.47 -11.12 -10.91
N ILE A 328 -9.34 -9.82 -10.64
CA ILE A 328 -8.63 -9.29 -9.47
C ILE A 328 -9.58 -8.97 -8.30
N SER A 329 -10.86 -9.27 -8.42
CA SER A 329 -11.83 -9.06 -7.34
C SER A 329 -11.78 -10.18 -6.31
N SER A 330 -12.01 -9.86 -5.02
CA SER A 330 -12.19 -10.88 -3.97
C SER A 330 -13.29 -11.90 -4.32
N THR A 331 -14.28 -11.52 -5.12
CA THR A 331 -15.35 -12.45 -5.55
C THR A 331 -14.82 -13.53 -6.49
N ALA A 332 -13.92 -13.20 -7.42
CA ALA A 332 -13.29 -14.19 -8.28
C ALA A 332 -12.38 -15.14 -7.48
N ILE A 333 -11.64 -14.62 -6.50
CA ILE A 333 -10.81 -15.44 -5.61
C ILE A 333 -11.69 -16.45 -4.84
N ARG A 334 -12.81 -15.99 -4.26
CA ARG A 334 -13.76 -16.88 -3.58
C ARG A 334 -14.34 -17.95 -4.51
N GLN A 335 -14.70 -17.58 -5.73
CA GLN A 335 -15.20 -18.54 -6.73
C GLN A 335 -14.15 -19.61 -7.04
N GLN A 336 -12.90 -19.23 -7.29
CA GLN A 336 -11.81 -20.18 -7.57
C GLN A 336 -11.58 -21.15 -6.39
N ARG A 337 -11.62 -20.64 -5.15
CA ARG A 337 -11.51 -21.48 -3.94
C ARG A 337 -12.68 -22.45 -3.81
N ALA A 338 -13.90 -22.01 -4.12
CA ALA A 338 -15.08 -22.87 -4.13
C ALA A 338 -14.98 -24.00 -5.17
N GLU A 339 -14.55 -23.67 -6.39
CA GLU A 339 -14.36 -24.65 -7.46
C GLU A 339 -13.26 -25.66 -7.14
N ALA A 340 -12.16 -25.21 -6.52
CA ALA A 340 -11.07 -26.09 -6.08
C ALA A 340 -11.52 -27.06 -4.97
N ALA A 341 -12.29 -26.58 -3.98
CA ALA A 341 -12.84 -27.42 -2.92
C ALA A 341 -13.79 -28.51 -3.46
N CYS A 342 -14.66 -28.16 -4.41
CA CYS A 342 -15.53 -29.13 -5.09
C CYS A 342 -14.74 -30.25 -5.80
N LYS A 343 -13.62 -29.91 -6.44
CA LYS A 343 -12.74 -30.89 -7.12
C LYS A 343 -12.02 -31.80 -6.12
N ALA A 344 -11.55 -31.26 -5.00
CA ALA A 344 -10.87 -32.05 -3.97
C ALA A 344 -11.83 -33.00 -3.23
N GLY A 345 -13.10 -32.63 -3.05
CA GLY A 345 -14.11 -33.49 -2.42
C GLY A 345 -14.71 -34.57 -3.32
N SER A 346 -14.37 -34.58 -4.61
CA SER A 346 -14.85 -35.55 -5.61
C SER A 346 -13.77 -36.52 -6.09
N SER A 347 -12.59 -36.50 -5.45
CA SER A 347 -11.47 -37.44 -5.65
C SER A 347 -11.28 -38.36 -4.44
#